data_AF-A0A2N7ATZ4-F1
#
_entry.id   AF-A0A2N7ATZ4-F1
#
_cell.length_a   1.000
_cell.length_b   1.000
_cell.length_c   1.000
_cell.angle_alpha   90.00
_cell.angle_beta   90.00
_cell.angle_gamma   90.00
#
_symmetry.space_group_name_H-M   'P 1'
#
loop_
_entity.id
_entity.type
_entity.pdbx_description
1 polymer ?
#
loop_
_entity_poly.entity_id
_entity_poly.type
_entity_poly.pdbx_seq_one_letter_code
_entity_poly.pdbx_strand_id
1 'polypeptide(L)'
;MIKINLYDPETDETKHYEQSRISFGELKKVLKFNKLQQEDAASLKILNTKMDNGKALTSAEEKKYVELSGKDDVYLNVMEELVASLFKNPKVTVQSIDDGLESDGMSTLSDILADAMGGVEADANHPAKK
;
A
#
# COMPACT_ATOMS: atom_id res chain seq x y z
N MET A 1 15.28 -3.90 4.81
CA MET A 1 15.53 -2.46 4.92
C MET A 1 14.57 -1.81 3.96
N ILE A 2 13.81 -0.81 4.39
CA ILE A 2 12.87 -0.11 3.50
C ILE A 2 13.50 1.20 3.01
N LYS A 3 13.11 1.64 1.81
CA LYS A 3 13.62 2.85 1.16
C LYS A 3 12.48 3.60 0.47
N ILE A 4 12.55 4.93 0.45
CA ILE A 4 11.60 5.79 -0.26
C ILE A 4 12.34 6.98 -0.86
N ASN A 5 11.98 7.32 -2.09
CA ASN A 5 12.45 8.50 -2.80
C ASN A 5 11.28 9.47 -2.86
N LEU A 6 11.47 10.69 -2.35
CA LEU A 6 10.44 11.73 -2.36
C LEU A 6 10.97 12.95 -3.09
N TYR A 7 10.26 13.38 -4.12
CA TYR A 7 10.52 14.65 -4.79
C TYR A 7 10.11 15.81 -3.86
N ASP A 8 11.00 16.80 -3.73
CA ASP A 8 10.75 18.00 -2.95
C ASP A 8 10.53 19.19 -3.89
N PRO A 9 9.29 19.69 -4.03
CA PRO A 9 8.97 20.76 -4.97
C PRO A 9 9.55 22.12 -4.57
N GLU A 10 9.94 22.31 -3.31
CA GLU A 10 10.56 23.56 -2.84
C GLU A 10 12.04 23.65 -3.27
N THR A 11 12.70 22.50 -3.39
CA THR A 11 14.13 22.41 -3.71
C THR A 11 14.42 21.86 -5.11
N ASP A 12 13.41 21.37 -5.83
CA ASP A 12 13.54 20.71 -7.14
C ASP A 12 14.52 19.52 -7.09
N GLU A 13 14.53 18.81 -5.95
CA GLU A 13 15.45 17.70 -5.67
C GLU A 13 14.70 16.47 -5.14
N THR A 14 15.11 15.28 -5.59
CA THR A 14 14.64 14.02 -5.01
C THR A 14 15.47 13.67 -3.78
N LYS A 15 14.80 13.52 -2.64
CA LYS A 15 15.42 13.11 -1.37
C LYS A 15 15.24 11.61 -1.14
N HIS A 16 16.33 10.97 -0.72
CA HIS A 16 16.38 9.54 -0.46
C HIS A 16 16.34 9.28 1.05
N TYR A 17 15.40 8.43 1.48
CA TYR A 17 15.24 8.04 2.87
C TYR A 17 15.31 6.53 2.99
N GLU A 18 16.01 6.05 4.01
CA GLU A 18 16.17 4.62 4.30
C GLU A 18 15.91 4.34 5.77
N GLN A 19 15.25 3.21 6.06
CA GLN A 19 15.05 2.74 7.42
C GLN A 19 15.44 1.26 7.54
N SER A 20 16.42 1.01 8.41
CA SER A 20 16.99 -0.33 8.61
C SER A 20 16.16 -1.23 9.54
N ARG A 21 15.52 -0.64 10.56
CA ARG A 21 14.79 -1.39 11.59
C ARG A 21 13.36 -0.90 11.72
N ILE A 22 12.41 -1.80 11.52
CA ILE A 22 10.99 -1.56 11.76
C ILE A 22 10.64 -2.04 13.15
N SER A 23 9.86 -1.25 13.90
CA SER A 23 9.40 -1.68 15.21
C SER A 23 8.29 -2.72 15.08
N PHE A 24 8.24 -3.69 16.00
CA PHE A 24 7.18 -4.71 15.99
C PHE A 24 5.77 -4.11 16.02
N GLY A 25 5.59 -2.97 16.73
CA GLY A 25 4.33 -2.24 16.77
C GLY A 25 3.88 -1.75 15.39
N GLU A 26 4.82 -1.27 14.57
CA GLU A 26 4.54 -0.80 13.21
C GLU A 26 4.31 -1.96 12.25
N LEU A 27 5.16 -3.00 12.33
CA LEU A 27 4.95 -4.24 11.58
C LEU A 27 3.55 -4.81 11.82
N LYS A 28 3.08 -4.81 13.08
CA LYS A 28 1.73 -5.27 13.42
C LYS A 28 0.64 -4.43 12.75
N LYS A 29 0.84 -3.13 12.55
CA LYS A 29 -0.11 -2.26 11.82
C LYS A 29 -0.14 -2.62 10.33
N VAL A 30 1.03 -2.78 9.72
CA VAL A 30 1.16 -3.20 8.31
C VAL A 30 0.48 -4.55 8.07
N LEU A 31 0.75 -5.55 8.92
CA LEU A 31 0.13 -6.88 8.81
C LEU A 31 -1.39 -6.85 8.94
N LYS A 32 -1.93 -6.00 9.83
CA LYS A 32 -3.38 -5.81 9.97
C LYS A 32 -3.99 -5.22 8.71
N PHE A 33 -3.34 -4.22 8.14
CA PHE A 33 -3.81 -3.58 6.91
C PHE A 33 -3.75 -4.53 5.72
N ASN A 34 -2.63 -5.25 5.53
CA ASN A 34 -2.49 -6.25 4.49
C ASN A 34 -3.57 -7.35 4.59
N LYS A 35 -3.85 -7.83 5.80
CA LYS A 35 -4.94 -8.79 6.03
C LYS A 35 -6.31 -8.22 5.62
N LEU A 36 -6.60 -6.97 5.98
CA LEU A 36 -7.85 -6.30 5.62
C LEU A 36 -8.00 -6.19 4.09
N GLN A 37 -6.95 -5.79 3.39
CA GLN A 37 -6.96 -5.73 1.92
C GLN A 37 -7.19 -7.10 1.28
N GLN A 38 -6.58 -8.16 1.82
CA GLN A 38 -6.82 -9.53 1.34
C GLN A 38 -8.27 -9.99 1.56
N GLU A 39 -8.87 -9.66 2.70
CA GLU A 39 -10.28 -9.98 2.99
C GLU A 39 -11.25 -9.24 2.07
N ASP A 40 -10.97 -7.97 1.80
CA ASP A 40 -11.73 -7.11 0.90
C ASP A 40 -11.59 -7.58 -0.57
N ALA A 41 -10.36 -7.88 -1.02
CA ALA A 41 -10.11 -8.42 -2.35
C ALA A 41 -10.74 -9.80 -2.57
N ALA A 42 -10.69 -10.69 -1.56
CA ALA A 42 -11.37 -11.98 -1.60
C ALA A 42 -12.90 -11.82 -1.69
N SER A 43 -13.45 -10.87 -0.93
CA SER A 43 -14.88 -10.53 -1.00
C SER A 43 -15.27 -10.03 -2.39
N LEU A 44 -14.52 -9.10 -2.98
CA LEU A 44 -14.75 -8.62 -4.35
C LEU A 44 -14.66 -9.75 -5.37
N LYS A 45 -13.66 -10.63 -5.26
CA LYS A 45 -13.50 -11.78 -6.15
C LYS A 45 -14.71 -12.72 -6.13
N ILE A 46 -15.27 -12.98 -4.95
CA ILE A 46 -16.48 -13.80 -4.80
C ILE A 46 -17.67 -13.13 -5.49
N LEU A 47 -17.85 -11.82 -5.30
CA LEU A 47 -18.93 -11.05 -5.92
C LEU A 47 -18.80 -11.00 -7.45
N ASN A 48 -17.60 -10.73 -7.97
CA ASN A 48 -17.30 -10.78 -9.40
C ASN A 48 -17.57 -12.15 -10.00
N THR A 49 -17.06 -13.22 -9.37
CA THR A 49 -17.31 -14.60 -9.81
C THR A 49 -18.80 -14.92 -9.86
N LYS A 50 -19.60 -14.38 -8.93
CA LYS A 50 -21.06 -14.57 -8.93
C LYS A 50 -21.71 -13.88 -10.13
N MET A 51 -21.30 -12.65 -10.44
CA MET A 51 -21.77 -11.90 -11.61
C MET A 51 -21.35 -12.54 -12.93
N ASP A 52 -20.09 -13.00 -13.03
CA ASP A 52 -19.56 -13.69 -14.21
C ASP A 52 -20.30 -15.00 -14.51
N ASN A 53 -20.79 -15.67 -13.46
CA ASN A 53 -21.65 -16.85 -13.56
C ASN A 53 -23.13 -16.50 -13.86
N GLY A 54 -23.44 -15.24 -14.18
CA GLY A 54 -24.78 -14.77 -14.54
C GLY A 54 -25.77 -14.69 -13.38
N LYS A 55 -25.29 -14.71 -12.12
CA LYS A 55 -26.15 -14.58 -10.93
C LYS A 55 -26.26 -13.13 -10.51
N ALA A 56 -27.48 -12.65 -10.30
CA ALA A 56 -27.71 -11.33 -9.71
C ALA A 56 -27.16 -11.28 -8.27
N LEU A 57 -26.57 -10.14 -7.93
CA LEU A 57 -26.25 -9.80 -6.55
C LEU A 57 -27.53 -9.45 -5.80
N THR A 58 -27.58 -9.79 -4.52
CA THR A 58 -28.61 -9.28 -3.60
C THR A 58 -28.31 -7.82 -3.26
N SER A 59 -29.31 -7.06 -2.78
CA SER A 59 -29.09 -5.65 -2.41
C SER A 59 -28.03 -5.43 -1.33
N ALA A 60 -27.78 -6.43 -0.47
CA ALA A 60 -26.68 -6.39 0.49
C ALA A 60 -25.31 -6.59 -0.19
N GLU A 61 -25.24 -7.50 -1.16
CA GLU A 61 -24.04 -7.76 -1.96
C GLU A 61 -23.71 -6.61 -2.92
N GLU A 62 -24.71 -5.95 -3.52
CA GLU A 62 -24.51 -4.76 -4.35
C GLU A 62 -23.92 -3.61 -3.55
N LYS A 63 -24.46 -3.34 -2.36
CA LYS A 63 -23.89 -2.32 -1.45
C LYS A 63 -22.45 -2.64 -1.09
N LYS A 64 -22.18 -3.91 -0.75
CA LYS A 64 -20.82 -4.36 -0.43
C LYS A 64 -19.89 -4.24 -1.64
N TYR A 65 -20.35 -4.57 -2.84
CA TYR A 65 -19.58 -4.43 -4.07
C TYR A 65 -19.19 -2.98 -4.34
N VAL A 66 -20.14 -2.05 -4.24
CA VAL A 66 -19.90 -0.61 -4.43
C VAL A 66 -18.94 -0.08 -3.37
N GLU A 67 -19.14 -0.44 -2.10
CA GLU A 67 -18.24 -0.04 -1.02
C GLU A 67 -16.81 -0.51 -1.27
N LEU A 68 -16.62 -1.79 -1.60
CA LEU A 68 -15.30 -2.36 -1.82
C LEU A 68 -14.61 -1.83 -3.09
N SER A 69 -15.37 -1.56 -4.15
CA SER A 69 -14.83 -1.04 -5.41
C SER A 69 -14.38 0.42 -5.32
N GLY A 70 -14.83 1.15 -4.29
CA GLY A 70 -14.46 2.55 -4.05
C GLY A 70 -13.41 2.74 -2.95
N LYS A 71 -12.75 1.67 -2.48
CA LYS A 71 -11.79 1.74 -1.37
C LYS A 71 -10.38 2.15 -1.78
N ASP A 72 -10.07 2.28 -3.07
CA ASP A 72 -8.70 2.54 -3.52
C ASP A 72 -8.12 3.84 -2.92
N ASP A 73 -8.86 4.95 -2.95
CA ASP A 73 -8.44 6.21 -2.31
C ASP A 73 -8.26 6.07 -0.79
N VAL A 74 -9.11 5.27 -0.14
CA VAL A 74 -9.03 5.01 1.30
C VAL A 74 -7.78 4.20 1.62
N TYR A 75 -7.46 3.21 0.79
CA TYR A 75 -6.25 2.42 0.96
C TYR A 75 -4.99 3.23 0.72
N LEU A 76 -4.99 4.11 -0.29
CA LEU A 76 -3.85 4.98 -0.58
C LEU A 76 -3.48 5.81 0.66
N ASN A 77 -4.44 6.54 1.23
CA ASN A 77 -4.20 7.35 2.42
C ASN A 77 -3.68 6.51 3.61
N VAL A 78 -4.27 5.34 3.86
CA VAL A 78 -3.79 4.43 4.93
C VAL A 78 -2.37 3.92 4.65
N MET A 79 -2.02 3.65 3.40
CA MET A 79 -0.66 3.26 3.03
C MET A 79 0.35 4.38 3.31
N GLU A 80 0.02 5.62 2.95
CA GLU A 80 0.86 6.78 3.23
C GLU A 80 1.10 6.98 4.73
N GLU A 81 0.05 6.85 5.55
CA GLU A 81 0.16 6.92 7.01
C GLU A 81 1.07 5.82 7.58
N LEU A 82 0.92 4.59 7.07
CA LEU A 82 1.75 3.46 7.48
C LEU A 82 3.21 3.69 7.09
N VAL A 83 3.47 4.10 5.85
CA VAL A 83 4.81 4.38 5.34
C VAL A 83 5.46 5.52 6.10
N ALA A 84 4.77 6.65 6.32
CA ALA A 84 5.27 7.75 7.14
C ALA A 84 5.66 7.31 8.56
N SER A 85 4.84 6.46 9.20
CA SER A 85 5.17 5.89 10.51
C SER A 85 6.47 5.08 10.43
N LEU A 86 6.60 4.19 9.45
CA LEU A 86 7.74 3.27 9.33
C LEU A 86 9.09 3.99 9.27
N PHE A 87 9.20 5.12 8.58
CA PHE A 87 10.48 5.81 8.36
C PHE A 87 10.98 6.61 9.57
N LYS A 88 10.13 6.88 10.57
CA LYS A 88 10.49 7.64 11.80
C LYS A 88 11.31 8.92 11.53
N ASN A 89 11.10 9.53 10.38
CA ASN A 89 11.84 10.69 9.92
C ASN A 89 10.86 11.87 9.83
N PRO A 90 11.14 13.02 10.46
CA PRO A 90 10.23 14.16 10.42
C PRO A 90 10.02 14.75 9.02
N LYS A 91 10.88 14.40 8.05
CA LYS A 91 10.75 14.80 6.65
C LYS A 91 9.97 13.78 5.78
N VAL A 92 9.62 12.62 6.34
CA VAL A 92 8.79 11.60 5.68
C VAL A 92 7.42 11.60 6.35
N THR A 93 6.59 12.55 5.94
CA THR A 93 5.20 12.76 6.37
C THR A 93 4.24 12.31 5.28
N VAL A 94 2.96 12.09 5.63
CA VAL A 94 1.89 11.80 4.65
C VAL A 94 1.90 12.83 3.53
N GLN A 95 1.98 14.11 3.87
CA GLN A 95 2.04 15.19 2.89
C GLN A 95 3.27 15.09 1.97
N SER A 96 4.46 14.85 2.52
CA SER A 96 5.66 14.69 1.66
C SER A 96 5.62 13.44 0.76
N ILE A 97 4.82 12.44 1.15
CA ILE A 97 4.61 11.23 0.38
C ILE A 97 3.59 11.49 -0.74
N ASP A 98 2.48 12.14 -0.42
CA ASP A 98 1.43 12.56 -1.38
C ASP A 98 1.99 13.53 -2.44
N ASP A 99 2.74 14.55 -2.00
CA ASP A 99 3.35 15.56 -2.89
C ASP A 99 4.58 15.01 -3.64
N GLY A 100 5.29 14.05 -3.05
CA GLY A 100 6.64 13.65 -3.47
C GLY A 100 6.72 12.31 -4.20
N LEU A 101 5.64 11.53 -4.23
CA LEU A 101 5.58 10.29 -5.02
C LEU A 101 5.21 10.59 -6.48
N GLU A 102 5.85 9.86 -7.40
CA GLU A 102 5.52 9.89 -8.82
C GLU A 102 4.17 9.20 -9.10
N SER A 103 3.70 9.21 -10.35
CA SER A 103 2.38 8.68 -10.77
C SER A 103 2.12 7.21 -10.40
N ASP A 104 3.15 6.42 -10.04
CA ASP A 104 3.06 5.04 -9.53
C ASP A 104 3.10 4.96 -7.98
N GLY A 105 2.63 6.00 -7.29
CA GLY A 105 2.69 6.12 -5.83
C GLY A 105 2.12 4.91 -5.07
N MET A 106 0.96 4.38 -5.51
CA MET A 106 0.35 3.23 -4.84
C MET A 106 1.18 1.95 -4.95
N SER A 107 1.83 1.70 -6.10
CA SER A 107 2.72 0.54 -6.25
C SER A 107 3.94 0.70 -5.35
N THR A 108 4.52 1.90 -5.31
CA THR A 108 5.70 2.20 -4.49
C THR A 108 5.41 2.00 -3.00
N LEU A 109 4.25 2.48 -2.54
CA LEU A 109 3.82 2.31 -1.15
C LEU A 109 3.58 0.83 -0.82
N SER A 110 2.94 0.09 -1.73
CA SER A 110 2.72 -1.35 -1.58
C SER A 110 4.05 -2.11 -1.42
N ASP A 111 5.04 -1.81 -2.26
CA ASP A 111 6.36 -2.44 -2.21
C ASP A 111 7.08 -2.15 -0.89
N ILE A 112 7.01 -0.91 -0.41
CA ILE A 112 7.60 -0.52 0.89
C ILE A 112 6.96 -1.29 2.04
N LEU A 113 5.62 -1.45 2.03
CA LEU A 113 4.90 -2.21 3.05
C LEU A 113 5.24 -3.71 2.98
N ALA A 114 5.40 -4.27 1.78
CA ALA A 114 5.86 -5.63 1.58
C ALA A 114 7.28 -5.86 2.11
N ASP A 115 8.20 -4.93 1.83
CA ASP A 115 9.56 -4.94 2.36
C ASP A 115 9.59 -4.81 3.89
N ALA A 116 8.69 -4.00 4.47
CA ALA A 116 8.55 -3.87 5.92
C ALA A 116 8.12 -5.20 6.59
N MET A 117 7.38 -6.05 5.88
CA MET A 117 6.98 -7.39 6.33
C MET A 117 8.05 -8.46 6.14
N GLY A 118 9.21 -8.12 5.56
CA GLY A 118 10.29 -9.05 5.30
C GLY A 118 10.49 -9.41 3.83
N GLY A 119 9.87 -8.68 2.90
CA GLY A 119 10.21 -8.72 1.47
C GLY A 119 9.82 -10.00 0.75
N VAL A 120 8.71 -10.65 1.17
CA VAL A 120 8.31 -11.98 0.66
C VAL A 120 7.96 -11.99 -0.85
N GLU A 121 7.85 -10.82 -1.49
CA GLU A 121 7.62 -10.69 -2.95
C GLU A 121 8.81 -10.09 -3.72
N ALA A 122 9.80 -9.49 -3.06
CA ALA A 122 10.93 -8.81 -3.71
C ALA A 122 12.00 -9.77 -4.28
N ASP A 123 11.99 -11.05 -3.89
CA ASP A 123 12.93 -12.05 -4.42
C ASP A 123 12.51 -12.58 -5.81
N ALA A 124 11.25 -12.37 -6.23
CA ALA A 124 10.79 -12.79 -7.55
C ALA A 124 11.20 -11.83 -8.69
N ASN A 125 11.60 -10.60 -8.38
CA ASN A 125 11.86 -9.55 -9.36
C ASN A 125 13.20 -8.80 -9.16
N HIS A 126 14.12 -9.34 -8.36
CA HIS A 126 15.51 -8.86 -8.39
C HIS A 126 16.15 -9.29 -9.72
N PRO A 127 16.51 -8.36 -10.64
CA PRO A 127 17.48 -8.72 -11.67
C PRO A 127 18.75 -9.10 -10.91
N ALA A 128 19.10 -10.38 -10.98
CA ALA A 128 20.28 -10.95 -10.39
C ALA A 128 21.47 -10.02 -10.62
N LYS A 129 22.09 -9.55 -9.53
CA LYS A 129 23.41 -8.93 -9.59
C LYS A 129 24.36 -9.96 -10.21
N LYS A 130 24.73 -9.76 -11.47
CA LYS A 130 25.93 -10.32 -12.08
C LYS A 130 27.05 -9.30 -11.99
#